data_AF-A0A955C7P1-F1
#
_entry.id   AF-A0A955C7P1-F1
#
_cell.length_a   1.000
_cell.length_b   1.000
_cell.length_c   1.000
_cell.angle_alpha   90.00
_cell.angle_beta   90.00
_cell.angle_gamma   90.00
#
_symmetry.space_group_name_H-M   'P 1'
#
loop_
_entity.id
_entity.type
_entity.pdbx_description
1 polymer ?
#
loop_
_entity_poly.entity_id
_entity_poly.type
_entity_poly.pdbx_seq_one_letter_code
_entity_poly.pdbx_strand_id
1 'polypeptide(L)'
;MGSDEFDSVAASAVAVRVKLLLTEADHHIPGRIDPETGAIVLGGSAIDDALDDIAEQVLKNGGQVVIVPSEQITIRTGNAAIYRS
;
A
#
# COMPACT_ATOMS: atom_id res chain seq x y z
N MET A 1 13.52 -8.54 2.88
CA MET A 1 12.34 -9.36 2.54
C MET A 1 11.27 -8.43 1.97
N GLY A 2 10.21 -8.93 1.32
CA GLY A 2 9.15 -8.11 0.74
C GLY A 2 7.88 -8.91 0.45
N SER A 3 6.80 -8.25 0.04
CA SER A 3 5.53 -8.87 -0.36
C SER A 3 4.79 -7.99 -1.37
N ASP A 4 3.94 -8.58 -2.21
CA ASP A 4 2.97 -7.92 -3.08
C ASP A 4 1.51 -8.24 -2.70
N GLU A 5 1.30 -9.02 -1.65
CA GLU A 5 -0.02 -9.30 -1.11
C GLU A 5 -0.54 -8.11 -0.31
N PHE A 6 -1.71 -7.60 -0.68
CA PHE A 6 -2.25 -6.35 -0.16
C PHE A 6 -2.40 -6.33 1.37
N ASP A 7 -2.96 -7.39 1.95
CA ASP A 7 -3.11 -7.53 3.42
C ASP A 7 -1.75 -7.54 4.14
N SER A 8 -0.79 -8.27 3.58
CA SER A 8 0.58 -8.34 4.11
C SER A 8 1.29 -6.99 4.06
N VAL A 9 1.10 -6.23 2.97
CA VAL A 9 1.68 -4.89 2.77
C VAL A 9 1.04 -3.88 3.72
N ALA A 10 -0.29 -3.90 3.86
CA ALA A 10 -1.03 -3.03 4.78
C ALA A 10 -0.59 -3.20 6.23
N ALA A 11 -0.57 -4.45 6.73
CA ALA A 11 -0.09 -4.76 8.07
C ALA A 11 1.38 -4.34 8.27
N SER A 12 2.22 -4.52 7.25
CA SER A 12 3.65 -4.16 7.32
C SER A 12 3.88 -2.65 7.30
N ALA A 13 3.01 -1.88 6.64
CA ALA A 13 3.07 -0.41 6.60
C ALA A 13 2.82 0.18 7.99
N VAL A 14 1.78 -0.30 8.68
CA VAL A 14 1.45 0.10 10.06
C VAL A 14 2.52 -0.38 11.05
N ALA A 15 3.07 -1.58 10.86
CA ALA A 15 4.14 -2.10 11.71
C ALA A 15 5.53 -1.45 11.46
N VAL A 16 5.61 -0.37 10.66
CA VAL A 16 6.86 0.37 10.35
C VAL A 16 7.92 -0.50 9.66
N ARG A 17 7.50 -1.59 8.99
CA ARG A 17 8.43 -2.55 8.36
C ARG A 17 8.73 -2.21 6.91
N VAL A 18 7.93 -1.37 6.26
CA VAL A 18 8.13 -1.00 4.85
C VAL A 18 9.25 0.02 4.70
N LYS A 19 10.20 -0.27 3.82
CA LYS A 19 11.28 0.63 3.37
C LYS A 19 10.88 1.35 2.08
N LEU A 20 10.35 0.60 1.12
CA LEU A 20 9.91 1.10 -0.18
C LEU A 20 8.58 0.42 -0.55
N LEU A 21 7.59 1.21 -0.92
CA LEU A 21 6.35 0.80 -1.54
C LEU A 21 6.39 1.17 -3.03
N LEU A 22 6.01 0.23 -3.87
CA LEU A 22 5.72 0.40 -5.29
C LEU A 22 4.20 0.38 -5.44
N THR A 23 3.61 1.36 -6.11
CA THR A 23 2.17 1.41 -6.41
C THR A 23 1.95 1.58 -7.91
N GLU A 24 0.92 0.95 -8.45
CA GLU A 24 0.49 1.18 -9.84
C GLU A 24 -0.21 2.54 -9.94
N ALA A 25 0.13 3.31 -10.97
CA ALA A 25 -0.56 4.55 -11.29
C ALA A 25 -2.04 4.28 -11.64
N ASP A 26 -2.93 5.17 -11.20
CA ASP A 26 -4.38 5.10 -11.46
C ASP A 26 -5.07 3.81 -10.97
N HIS A 27 -4.38 2.99 -10.15
CA HIS A 27 -4.96 1.81 -9.54
C HIS A 27 -5.69 2.19 -8.26
N HIS A 28 -7.02 2.07 -8.30
CA HIS A 28 -7.86 2.41 -7.17
C HIS A 28 -8.41 1.17 -6.45
N ILE A 29 -8.23 1.10 -5.13
CA ILE A 29 -8.80 0.04 -4.30
C ILE A 29 -9.85 0.65 -3.37
N PRO A 30 -11.16 0.58 -3.72
CA PRO A 30 -12.21 1.16 -2.91
C PRO A 30 -12.24 0.57 -1.51
N GLY A 31 -11.97 1.40 -0.51
CA GLY A 31 -11.86 0.97 0.87
C GLY A 31 -10.82 1.78 1.62
N ARG A 32 -10.46 1.29 2.81
CA ARG A 32 -9.49 1.92 3.69
C ARG A 32 -8.74 0.88 4.51
N ILE A 33 -7.61 1.26 5.07
CA ILE A 33 -6.95 0.45 6.11
C ILE A 33 -7.22 1.03 7.50
N ASP A 34 -7.31 0.16 8.49
CA ASP A 34 -7.25 0.54 9.88
C ASP A 34 -5.82 1.00 10.21
N PRO A 35 -5.62 2.24 10.70
CA PRO A 35 -4.29 2.81 10.87
C PRO A 35 -3.50 2.21 12.04
N GLU A 36 -4.13 1.42 12.91
CA GLU A 36 -3.49 0.79 14.08
C GLU A 36 -3.13 -0.67 13.82
N THR A 37 -3.92 -1.36 13.01
CA THR A 37 -3.79 -2.82 12.76
C THR A 37 -3.39 -3.15 11.34
N GLY A 38 -3.64 -2.26 10.37
CA GLY A 38 -3.51 -2.54 8.94
C GLY A 38 -4.65 -3.40 8.38
N ALA A 39 -5.70 -3.67 9.16
CA ALA A 39 -6.86 -4.43 8.70
C ALA A 39 -7.60 -3.67 7.59
N ILE A 40 -8.02 -4.39 6.55
CA ILE A 40 -8.62 -3.77 5.36
C ILE A 40 -10.13 -3.82 5.45
N VAL A 41 -10.77 -2.68 5.21
CA VAL A 41 -12.22 -2.57 5.05
C VAL A 41 -12.50 -2.17 3.61
N LEU A 42 -13.00 -3.13 2.82
CA LEU A 42 -13.34 -2.91 1.42
C LEU A 42 -14.72 -2.23 1.28
N GLY A 43 -14.83 -1.32 0.31
CA GLY A 43 -16.02 -0.52 0.07
C GLY A 43 -16.14 0.71 0.98
N GLY A 44 -17.01 1.64 0.60
CA GLY A 44 -17.16 2.95 1.24
C GLY A 44 -17.68 3.98 0.24
N SER A 45 -18.36 5.03 0.69
CA SER A 45 -18.88 6.07 -0.21
C SER A 45 -17.73 6.90 -0.78
N ALA A 46 -17.65 6.96 -2.11
CA ALA A 46 -16.86 7.85 -2.96
C ALA A 46 -15.70 8.61 -2.27
N ILE A 47 -14.47 8.23 -2.64
CA ILE A 47 -13.18 8.82 -2.24
C ILE A 47 -12.62 8.26 -0.90
N ASP A 48 -12.55 6.94 -0.77
CA ASP A 48 -11.57 6.31 0.14
C ASP A 48 -10.84 5.22 -0.69
N ASP A 49 -9.51 5.28 -0.68
CA ASP A 49 -8.63 4.35 -1.41
C ASP A 49 -7.64 3.70 -0.44
N ALA A 50 -7.76 2.38 -0.28
CA ALA A 50 -6.92 1.64 0.64
C ALA A 50 -5.44 1.66 0.22
N LEU A 51 -5.13 1.84 -1.08
CA LEU A 51 -3.77 1.96 -1.56
C LEU A 51 -3.15 3.32 -1.18
N ASP A 52 -3.94 4.39 -1.23
CA ASP A 52 -3.52 5.73 -0.75
C ASP A 52 -3.27 5.72 0.76
N ASP A 53 -4.12 5.07 1.54
CA ASP A 53 -3.91 4.96 2.99
C ASP A 53 -2.62 4.21 3.32
N ILE A 54 -2.31 3.12 2.60
CA ILE A 54 -1.03 2.41 2.76
C ILE A 54 0.14 3.31 2.41
N ALA A 55 0.07 4.04 1.29
CA ALA A 55 1.10 5.00 0.89
C ALA A 55 1.31 6.08 1.96
N GLU A 56 0.22 6.60 2.53
CA GLU A 56 0.26 7.58 3.61
C GLU A 56 0.96 7.01 4.85
N GLN A 57 0.63 5.78 5.27
CA GLN A 57 1.30 5.11 6.40
C GLN A 57 2.80 4.91 6.15
N VAL A 58 3.17 4.49 4.94
CA VAL A 58 4.59 4.31 4.58
C VAL A 58 5.34 5.64 4.66
N LEU A 59 4.78 6.72 4.13
CA LEU A 59 5.39 8.06 4.19
C LEU A 59 5.49 8.59 5.63
N LYS A 60 4.41 8.48 6.41
CA LYS A 60 4.38 8.86 7.85
C LYS A 60 5.48 8.16 8.64
N ASN A 61 5.76 6.90 8.30
CA ASN A 61 6.75 6.06 8.97
C ASN A 61 8.16 6.16 8.33
N GLY A 62 8.40 7.15 7.46
CA GLY A 62 9.70 7.42 6.86
C GLY A 62 10.17 6.37 5.84
N GLY A 63 9.24 5.61 5.26
CA GLY A 63 9.47 4.81 4.06
C GLY A 63 9.35 5.66 2.79
N GLN A 64 9.62 5.05 1.65
CA GLN A 64 9.50 5.68 0.33
C GLN A 64 8.32 5.10 -0.43
N VAL A 65 7.67 5.91 -1.25
CA VAL A 65 6.62 5.48 -2.18
C VAL A 65 7.06 5.85 -3.60
N VAL A 66 6.98 4.88 -4.51
CA VAL A 66 7.25 5.07 -5.94
C VAL A 66 6.01 4.64 -6.70
N ILE A 67 5.43 5.59 -7.44
CA ILE A 67 4.31 5.35 -8.35
C ILE A 67 4.90 4.91 -9.69
N VAL A 68 4.45 3.75 -10.17
CA VAL A 68 4.89 3.13 -11.41
C VAL A 68 3.78 3.27 -12.45
N PRO A 69 4.04 3.82 -13.66
CA PRO A 69 3.05 3.87 -14.72
C PRO A 69 2.48 2.47 -15.03
N SER A 70 1.17 2.38 -15.29
CA SER A 70 0.47 1.11 -15.48
C SER A 70 1.05 0.28 -16.64
N GLU A 71 1.67 0.93 -17.64
CA GLU A 71 2.33 0.24 -18.77
C GLU A 71 3.66 -0.42 -18.39
N GLN A 72 4.21 -0.09 -17.21
CA GLN A 72 5.52 -0.56 -16.74
C GLN A 72 5.42 -1.54 -15.57
N ILE A 73 4.23 -1.75 -15.01
CA ILE A 73 4.02 -2.64 -13.86
C ILE A 73 3.36 -3.96 -14.30
N THR A 74 3.81 -5.08 -13.73
CA THR A 74 3.24 -6.42 -13.98
C THR A 74 2.63 -7.02 -12.70
N ILE A 75 2.49 -6.23 -11.64
CA ILE A 75 2.01 -6.69 -10.33
C ILE A 75 0.49 -6.68 -10.32
N ARG A 76 -0.13 -7.83 -10.06
CA ARG A 76 -1.59 -8.00 -10.17
C ARG A 76 -2.40 -7.29 -9.08
N THR A 77 -1.80 -7.05 -7.93
CA THR A 77 -2.43 -6.41 -6.76
C THR A 77 -2.32 -4.89 -6.77
N GLY A 78 -1.67 -4.31 -7.79
CA GLY A 78 -1.43 -2.86 -7.88
C GLY A 78 -0.39 -2.33 -6.89
N ASN A 79 0.27 -3.20 -6.09
CA ASN A 79 1.26 -2.77 -5.10
C ASN A 79 2.30 -3.84 -4.77
N ALA A 80 3.49 -3.42 -4.34
CA ALA A 80 4.47 -4.28 -3.72
C ALA A 80 5.37 -3.51 -2.75
N ALA A 81 5.88 -4.18 -1.72
CA ALA A 81 6.72 -3.58 -0.71
C ALA A 81 8.03 -4.33 -0.50
N ILE A 82 9.11 -3.55 -0.33
CA ILE A 82 10.39 -4.00 0.19
C ILE A 82 10.46 -3.59 1.65
N TYR A 83 10.78 -4.54 2.53
CA TYR A 83 10.88 -4.32 3.96
C TYR A 83 12.28 -3.89 4.39
N ARG A 84 12.33 -3.22 5.54
CA ARG A 84 13.55 -2.87 6.25
C ARG A 84 14.31 -4.15 6.64
N SER A 85 15.63 -4.03 6.68
CA SER A 85 16.54 -5.08 7.15
C SER A 85 16.50 -5.20 8.67
#